data_AF-A0A1Y5JQT0-F1
#
_entry.id   AF-A0A1Y5JQT0-F1
#
_cell.length_a   1.000
_cell.length_b   1.000
_cell.length_c   1.000
_cell.angle_alpha   90.00
_cell.angle_beta   90.00
_cell.angle_gamma   90.00
#
_symmetry.space_group_name_H-M   'P 1'
#
loop_
_entity.id
_entity.type
_entity.pdbx_description
1 polymer ?
#
loop_
_entity_poly.entity_id
_entity_poly.type
_entity_poly.pdbx_seq_one_letter_code
_entity_poly.pdbx_strand_id
1 'polypeptide(L)'
;MKYEFEVLAALVQFKYVNTKVIVNSTGISERKVQSVLKDLHSNLGICIKKRRENNSFYLFIESWGAFETGSSIIERLYKLDLAKAKARRISSKHQRKRKLLSLSDKIEYSNSVKLKNYNESLRLEGISSKKPDLSANKKQLQDKRNELLKYYAKRAQLVNA
;
A
#
# COMPACT_ATOMS: atom_id res chain seq x y z
N MET A 1 -14.99 2.93 -7.34
CA MET A 1 -16.04 2.30 -6.50
C MET A 1 -15.48 1.29 -5.49
N LYS A 2 -14.50 1.68 -4.67
CA LYS A 2 -13.97 0.85 -3.56
C LYS A 2 -14.44 1.32 -2.17
N TYR A 3 -14.67 2.62 -2.02
CA TYR A 3 -14.99 3.28 -0.75
C TYR A 3 -16.35 3.97 -0.78
N GLU A 4 -16.83 4.29 -1.98
CA GLU A 4 -18.06 5.02 -2.31
C GLU A 4 -19.29 4.35 -1.69
N PHE A 5 -19.45 3.05 -1.87
CA PHE A 5 -20.55 2.27 -1.27
C PHE A 5 -20.47 2.19 0.25
N GLU A 6 -19.27 2.09 0.83
CA GLU A 6 -19.12 2.04 2.29
C GLU A 6 -19.42 3.40 2.94
N VAL A 7 -19.01 4.50 2.29
CA VAL A 7 -19.32 5.87 2.74
C VAL A 7 -20.82 6.16 2.60
N LEU A 8 -21.45 5.76 1.50
CA LEU A 8 -22.91 5.86 1.35
C LEU A 8 -23.66 4.99 2.35
N ALA A 9 -23.20 3.78 2.62
CA ALA A 9 -23.82 2.91 3.61
C ALA A 9 -23.74 3.52 5.00
N ALA A 10 -22.60 4.11 5.37
CA ALA A 10 -22.49 4.86 6.62
C ALA A 10 -23.44 6.08 6.67
N LEU A 11 -23.65 6.78 5.54
CA LEU A 11 -24.59 7.90 5.50
C LEU A 11 -26.06 7.49 5.68
N VAL A 12 -26.44 6.30 5.20
CA VAL A 12 -27.82 5.80 5.24
C VAL A 12 -28.13 5.05 6.54
N GLN A 13 -27.18 4.25 7.05
CA GLN A 13 -27.40 3.43 8.24
C GLN A 13 -27.43 4.23 9.55
N PHE A 14 -26.70 5.35 9.61
CA PHE A 14 -26.62 6.17 10.81
C PHE A 14 -27.54 7.40 10.70
N LYS A 15 -28.26 7.73 11.78
CA LYS A 15 -29.23 8.85 11.79
C LYS A 15 -28.56 10.24 11.79
N TYR A 16 -27.45 10.40 12.52
CA TYR A 16 -26.72 11.66 12.65
C TYR A 16 -25.25 11.46 12.25
N VAL A 17 -24.98 11.62 10.95
CA VAL A 17 -23.69 11.21 10.39
C VAL A 17 -22.73 12.39 10.32
N ASN A 18 -21.67 12.37 11.10
CA ASN A 18 -20.54 13.28 10.92
C ASN A 18 -19.39 12.55 10.21
N THR A 19 -18.46 13.29 9.60
CA THR A 19 -17.25 12.73 8.98
C THR A 19 -16.49 11.82 9.95
N LYS A 20 -16.41 12.19 11.24
CA LYS A 20 -15.81 11.35 12.29
C LYS A 20 -16.53 10.01 12.46
N VAL A 21 -17.86 9.99 12.39
CA VAL A 21 -18.67 8.77 12.50
C VAL A 21 -18.42 7.84 11.31
N ILE A 22 -18.34 8.39 10.10
CA ILE A 22 -18.01 7.64 8.88
C ILE A 22 -16.60 7.05 9.01
N VAL A 23 -15.62 7.85 9.42
CA VAL A 23 -14.24 7.41 9.63
C VAL A 23 -14.17 6.28 10.64
N ASN A 24 -14.88 6.39 11.76
CA ASN A 24 -14.86 5.39 12.83
C ASN A 24 -15.53 4.07 12.42
N SER A 25 -16.66 4.14 11.73
CA SER A 25 -17.43 2.98 11.26
C SER A 25 -16.73 2.24 10.13
N THR A 26 -16.22 2.97 9.13
CA THR A 26 -15.58 2.39 7.94
C THR A 26 -14.07 2.13 8.13
N GLY A 27 -13.39 2.89 8.97
CA GLY A 27 -11.92 2.87 9.06
C GLY A 27 -11.23 3.52 7.86
N ILE A 28 -11.94 4.32 7.07
CA ILE A 28 -11.40 5.12 5.97
C ILE A 28 -10.85 6.44 6.53
N SER A 29 -9.75 6.96 5.99
CA SER A 29 -9.21 8.25 6.45
C SER A 29 -10.13 9.41 6.09
N GLU A 30 -10.17 10.45 6.94
CA GLU A 30 -11.03 11.62 6.74
C GLU A 30 -10.82 12.29 5.38
N ARG A 31 -9.56 12.50 4.98
CA ARG A 31 -9.21 13.04 3.66
C ARG A 31 -9.82 12.21 2.52
N LYS A 32 -9.82 10.87 2.66
CA LYS A 32 -10.39 9.99 1.63
C LYS A 32 -11.91 10.02 1.64
N VAL A 33 -12.56 10.12 2.81
CA VAL A 33 -14.01 10.33 2.91
C VAL A 33 -14.41 11.63 2.19
N GLN A 34 -13.70 12.73 2.42
CA GLN A 34 -13.98 14.00 1.73
C GLN A 34 -13.79 13.92 0.21
N SER A 35 -12.75 13.23 -0.26
CA SER A 35 -12.56 12.93 -1.69
C SER A 35 -13.74 12.13 -2.24
N VAL A 36 -14.16 11.07 -1.54
CA VAL A 36 -15.28 10.23 -1.98
C VAL A 36 -16.58 11.02 -2.03
N LEU A 37 -16.87 11.90 -1.06
CA LEU A 37 -18.06 12.75 -1.09
C LEU A 37 -18.08 13.68 -2.32
N LYS A 38 -16.92 14.24 -2.69
CA LYS A 38 -16.78 15.03 -3.92
C LYS A 38 -16.99 14.17 -5.16
N ASP A 39 -16.38 12.99 -5.21
CA ASP A 39 -16.50 12.07 -6.33
C ASP A 39 -17.95 11.59 -6.53
N LEU A 40 -18.69 11.32 -5.44
CA LEU A 40 -20.11 10.97 -5.47
C LEU A 40 -20.98 12.10 -6.03
N HIS A 41 -20.65 13.34 -5.69
CA HIS A 41 -21.35 14.51 -6.21
C HIS A 41 -21.04 14.72 -7.70
N SER A 42 -19.77 14.74 -8.09
CA SER A 42 -19.35 15.03 -9.46
C SER A 42 -19.72 13.93 -10.45
N ASN A 43 -19.58 12.65 -10.06
CA ASN A 43 -19.75 11.53 -10.99
C ASN A 43 -21.16 10.94 -10.99
N LEU A 44 -21.86 10.96 -9.85
CA LEU A 44 -23.18 10.32 -9.71
C LEU A 44 -24.31 11.34 -9.46
N GLY A 45 -23.97 12.63 -9.31
CA GLY A 45 -24.95 13.69 -9.04
C GLY A 45 -25.60 13.58 -7.66
N ILE A 46 -25.06 12.77 -6.75
CA ILE A 46 -25.64 12.62 -5.41
C ILE A 46 -25.35 13.90 -4.62
N CYS A 47 -26.39 14.61 -4.20
CA CYS A 47 -26.25 15.84 -3.43
C CYS A 47 -26.24 15.51 -1.93
N ILE A 48 -25.11 15.82 -1.27
CA ILE A 48 -24.91 15.58 0.15
C ILE A 48 -24.69 16.93 0.82
N LYS A 49 -25.62 17.32 1.70
CA LYS A 49 -25.57 18.60 2.41
C LYS A 49 -25.21 18.41 3.88
N LYS A 50 -24.59 19.45 4.43
CA LYS A 50 -24.35 19.56 5.88
C LYS A 50 -25.49 20.34 6.49
N ARG A 51 -26.19 19.76 7.45
CA ARG A 51 -27.13 20.47 8.32
C ARG A 51 -26.50 20.68 9.69
N ARG A 52 -26.83 21.80 10.31
CA ARG A 52 -26.57 22.05 11.73
C ARG A 52 -27.85 21.77 12.50
N GLU A 53 -27.76 20.94 13.52
CA GLU A 53 -28.81 20.78 14.53
C GLU A 53 -28.15 20.88 15.89
N ASN A 54 -28.70 21.77 16.70
CA ASN A 54 -28.13 22.17 17.97
C ASN A 54 -26.65 22.61 17.81
N ASN A 55 -25.73 21.84 18.38
CA ASN A 55 -24.30 22.13 18.41
C ASN A 55 -23.45 21.20 17.50
N SER A 56 -24.08 20.38 16.66
CA SER A 56 -23.37 19.41 15.81
C SER A 56 -23.75 19.53 14.34
N PHE A 57 -22.77 19.30 13.47
CA PHE A 57 -22.98 19.19 12.03
C PHE A 57 -23.16 17.73 11.64
N TYR A 58 -24.18 17.44 10.85
CA TYR A 58 -24.40 16.14 10.24
C TYR A 58 -24.61 16.26 8.73
N LEU A 59 -24.24 15.18 8.05
CA LEU A 59 -24.38 14.98 6.63
C LEU A 59 -25.68 14.24 6.38
N PHE A 60 -26.43 14.69 5.39
CA PHE A 60 -27.61 13.99 4.89
C PHE A 60 -27.62 14.06 3.36
N ILE A 61 -28.25 13.06 2.75
CA ILE A 61 -28.43 12.98 1.31
C ILE A 61 -29.71 13.76 0.98
N GLU A 62 -29.58 14.82 0.19
CA GLU A 62 -30.71 15.62 -0.27
C GLU A 62 -31.29 15.06 -1.57
N SER A 63 -30.43 14.60 -2.48
CA SER A 63 -30.85 13.97 -3.74
C SER A 63 -29.92 12.85 -4.14
N TRP A 64 -30.48 11.82 -4.77
CA TRP A 64 -29.74 10.65 -5.23
C TRP A 64 -29.20 10.76 -6.66
N GLY A 65 -29.39 11.92 -7.31
CA GLY A 65 -28.88 12.18 -8.66
C GLY A 65 -29.37 11.15 -9.68
N ALA A 66 -28.43 10.46 -10.31
CA ALA A 66 -28.69 9.44 -11.34
C ALA A 66 -29.54 8.24 -10.86
N PHE A 67 -29.83 8.14 -9.56
CA PHE A 67 -30.60 7.05 -8.98
C PHE A 67 -32.01 7.45 -8.53
N GLU A 68 -32.50 8.62 -8.94
CA GLU A 68 -33.85 9.13 -8.67
C GLU A 68 -34.27 9.02 -7.19
N THR A 69 -35.02 7.98 -6.83
CA THR A 69 -35.49 7.72 -5.45
C THR A 69 -34.47 6.99 -4.58
N GLY A 70 -33.46 6.34 -5.17
CA GLY A 70 -32.39 5.64 -4.44
C GLY A 70 -32.81 4.39 -3.67
N SER A 71 -34.08 3.97 -3.75
CA SER A 71 -34.66 2.87 -2.97
C SER A 71 -33.91 1.53 -3.13
N SER A 72 -33.62 1.14 -4.37
CA SER A 72 -32.87 -0.07 -4.70
C SER A 72 -31.44 -0.07 -4.16
N ILE A 73 -30.84 1.12 -4.05
CA ILE A 73 -29.50 1.30 -3.48
C ILE A 73 -29.57 1.27 -1.97
N ILE A 74 -30.54 1.96 -1.37
CA ILE A 74 -30.75 2.00 0.07
C ILE A 74 -30.88 0.59 0.64
N GLU A 75 -31.67 -0.29 0.02
CA GLU A 75 -31.78 -1.69 0.44
C GLU A 75 -30.42 -2.44 0.42
N ARG A 76 -29.61 -2.21 -0.62
CA ARG A 76 -28.27 -2.81 -0.72
C ARG A 76 -27.31 -2.21 0.31
N LEU A 77 -27.44 -0.92 0.59
CA LEU A 77 -26.63 -0.23 1.58
C LEU A 77 -26.95 -0.72 2.99
N TYR A 78 -28.21 -1.00 3.34
CA TYR A 78 -28.57 -1.59 4.63
C TYR A 78 -28.03 -3.02 4.82
N LYS A 79 -27.93 -3.81 3.75
CA LYS A 79 -27.35 -5.17 3.80
C LYS A 79 -25.82 -5.17 3.95
N LEU A 80 -25.17 -4.02 3.80
CA LEU A 80 -23.72 -3.92 3.79
C LEU A 80 -23.18 -3.85 5.23
N ASP A 81 -22.46 -4.89 5.64
CA ASP A 81 -21.79 -4.96 6.94
C ASP A 81 -20.49 -4.12 6.95
N LEU A 82 -20.60 -2.91 7.51
CA LEU A 82 -19.49 -1.98 7.67
C LEU A 82 -18.38 -2.51 8.58
N ALA A 83 -18.72 -3.31 9.60
CA ALA A 83 -17.74 -3.87 10.53
C ALA A 83 -16.86 -4.91 9.83
N LYS A 84 -17.47 -5.80 9.02
CA LYS A 84 -16.75 -6.77 8.20
C LYS A 84 -15.87 -6.10 7.15
N ALA A 85 -16.36 -5.03 6.52
CA ALA A 85 -15.58 -4.24 5.57
C ALA A 85 -14.34 -3.60 6.22
N LYS A 86 -14.51 -3.00 7.41
CA LYS A 86 -13.41 -2.45 8.22
C LYS A 86 -12.41 -3.52 8.62
N ALA A 87 -12.86 -4.68 9.09
CA ALA A 87 -12.00 -5.79 9.50
C ALA A 87 -11.14 -6.30 8.34
N ARG A 88 -11.72 -6.51 7.15
CA ARG A 88 -10.99 -6.88 5.93
C ARG A 88 -9.91 -5.86 5.54
N ARG A 89 -10.19 -4.58 5.71
CA ARG A 89 -9.26 -3.50 5.42
C ARG A 89 -8.07 -3.49 6.39
N ILE A 90 -8.35 -3.66 7.68
CA ILE A 90 -7.33 -3.74 8.73
C ILE A 90 -6.45 -4.96 8.49
N SER A 91 -7.03 -6.14 8.23
CA SER A 91 -6.26 -7.37 7.97
C SER A 91 -5.38 -7.26 6.73
N SER A 92 -5.88 -6.67 5.63
CA SER A 92 -5.09 -6.39 4.42
C SER A 92 -3.92 -5.43 4.69
N LYS A 93 -4.13 -4.38 5.50
CA LYS A 93 -3.08 -3.45 5.88
C LYS A 93 -1.99 -4.14 6.72
N HIS A 94 -2.39 -5.03 7.63
CA HIS A 94 -1.44 -5.83 8.42
C HIS A 94 -0.70 -6.85 7.56
N GLN A 95 -1.34 -7.48 6.58
CA GLN A 95 -0.68 -8.36 5.61
C GLN A 95 0.35 -7.62 4.74
N ARG A 96 0.03 -6.41 4.26
CA ARG A 96 0.99 -5.58 3.52
C ARG A 96 2.18 -5.16 4.38
N LYS A 97 1.95 -4.81 5.66
CA LYS A 97 3.04 -4.56 6.59
C LYS A 97 3.88 -5.83 6.78
N ARG A 98 3.25 -7.00 7.00
CA ARG A 98 3.96 -8.29 7.18
C ARG A 98 4.91 -8.65 6.03
N LYS A 99 4.59 -8.29 4.79
CA LYS A 99 5.49 -8.49 3.64
C LYS A 99 6.78 -7.65 3.67
N LEU A 100 6.94 -6.71 4.60
CA LEU A 100 8.11 -5.82 4.71
C LEU A 100 8.80 -5.88 6.10
N LEU A 101 8.57 -6.91 6.91
CA LEU A 101 8.64 -6.78 8.37
C LEU A 101 9.77 -7.50 9.14
N SER A 102 10.77 -8.10 8.50
CA SER A 102 12.03 -8.40 9.23
C SER A 102 13.21 -7.59 8.70
N LEU A 103 14.07 -7.16 9.62
CA LEU A 103 15.38 -6.60 9.27
C LEU A 103 16.19 -7.61 8.44
N SER A 104 16.04 -8.91 8.74
CA SER A 104 16.65 -9.99 7.93
C SER A 104 16.21 -9.92 6.47
N ASP A 105 14.90 -9.81 6.22
CA ASP A 105 14.35 -9.81 4.85
C ASP A 105 14.84 -8.59 4.07
N LYS A 106 14.98 -7.43 4.75
CA LYS A 106 15.53 -6.21 4.15
C LYS A 106 17.01 -6.38 3.80
N ILE A 107 17.78 -7.02 4.67
CA ILE A 107 19.21 -7.30 4.43
C ILE A 107 19.35 -8.29 3.27
N GLU A 108 18.58 -9.37 3.25
CA GLU A 108 18.57 -10.36 2.18
C GLU A 108 18.19 -9.74 0.83
N TYR A 109 17.14 -8.92 0.80
CA TYR A 109 16.75 -8.20 -0.40
C TYR A 109 17.87 -7.26 -0.88
N SER A 110 18.45 -6.46 0.01
CA SER A 110 19.57 -5.57 -0.31
C SER A 110 20.76 -6.34 -0.89
N ASN A 111 21.12 -7.46 -0.27
CA ASN A 111 22.19 -8.34 -0.76
C ASN A 111 21.86 -8.94 -2.13
N SER A 112 20.60 -9.34 -2.36
CA SER A 112 20.17 -9.89 -3.65
C SER A 112 20.29 -8.87 -4.79
N VAL A 113 19.98 -7.59 -4.52
CA VAL A 113 20.12 -6.50 -5.51
C VAL A 113 21.59 -6.22 -5.78
N LYS A 114 22.43 -6.15 -4.73
CA LYS A 114 23.88 -5.97 -4.87
C LYS A 114 24.52 -7.07 -5.73
N LEU A 115 24.16 -8.34 -5.48
CA LEU A 115 24.65 -9.47 -6.25
C LEU A 115 24.19 -9.43 -7.71
N LYS A 116 22.93 -9.05 -7.98
CA LYS A 116 22.42 -8.87 -9.34
C LYS A 116 23.20 -7.80 -10.08
N ASN A 117 23.41 -6.64 -9.46
CA ASN A 117 24.16 -5.54 -10.06
C ASN A 117 25.62 -5.94 -10.32
N TYR A 118 26.27 -6.60 -9.36
CA TYR A 118 27.63 -7.10 -9.54
C TYR A 118 27.75 -8.08 -10.71
N ASN A 119 26.84 -9.05 -10.82
CA ASN A 119 26.85 -10.00 -11.93
C ASN A 119 26.60 -9.32 -13.28
N GLU A 120 25.72 -8.31 -13.30
CA GLU A 120 25.44 -7.51 -14.49
C GLU A 120 26.67 -6.69 -14.91
N SER A 121 27.38 -6.07 -13.96
CA SER A 121 28.64 -5.37 -14.22
C SER A 121 29.73 -6.30 -14.73
N LEU A 122 29.90 -7.49 -14.14
CA LEU A 122 30.84 -8.50 -14.64
C LEU A 122 30.53 -8.90 -16.08
N ARG A 123 29.24 -9.07 -16.40
CA ARG A 123 28.79 -9.39 -17.77
C ARG A 123 29.19 -8.28 -18.74
N LEU A 124 29.02 -7.01 -18.36
CA LEU A 124 29.42 -5.86 -19.18
C LEU A 124 30.94 -5.78 -19.37
N GLU A 125 31.72 -6.16 -18.36
CA GLU A 125 33.18 -6.23 -18.44
C GLU A 125 33.70 -7.47 -19.18
N GLY A 126 32.81 -8.34 -19.68
CA GLY A 126 33.17 -9.59 -20.38
C GLY A 126 33.67 -10.70 -19.46
N ILE A 127 33.52 -10.56 -18.14
CA ILE A 127 33.91 -11.56 -17.15
C ILE A 127 32.72 -12.49 -16.90
N SER A 128 32.90 -13.79 -17.20
CA SER A 128 31.86 -14.79 -16.97
C SER A 128 31.51 -14.87 -15.48
N SER A 129 30.27 -14.50 -15.12
CA SER A 129 29.72 -14.67 -13.78
C SER A 129 29.51 -16.18 -13.49
N LYS A 130 30.57 -16.89 -13.09
CA LYS A 130 30.42 -18.27 -12.60
C LYS A 130 29.61 -18.22 -11.31
N LYS A 131 28.53 -19.01 -11.22
CA LYS A 131 27.85 -19.23 -9.95
C LYS A 131 28.88 -19.77 -8.97
N PRO A 132 29.03 -19.19 -7.77
CA PRO A 132 29.96 -19.73 -6.80
C PRO A 132 29.56 -21.17 -6.47
N ASP A 133 30.49 -22.11 -6.57
CA ASP A 133 30.28 -23.46 -6.06
C ASP A 133 30.02 -23.38 -4.56
N LEU A 134 28.78 -23.65 -4.17
CA LEU A 134 28.33 -23.66 -2.77
C LEU A 134 28.95 -24.81 -1.96
N SER A 135 29.70 -25.72 -2.60
CA SER A 135 30.45 -26.81 -1.95
C SER A 135 31.84 -26.39 -1.45
N ALA A 136 32.29 -25.16 -1.77
CA ALA A 136 33.61 -24.69 -1.37
C ALA A 136 33.68 -24.44 0.15
N ASN A 137 34.71 -25.01 0.78
CA ASN A 137 34.92 -24.90 2.22
C ASN A 137 35.19 -23.43 2.63
N LYS A 138 34.73 -22.99 3.80
CA LYS A 138 34.75 -21.57 4.24
C LYS A 138 36.14 -20.92 4.16
N LYS A 139 37.20 -21.69 4.45
CA LYS A 139 38.60 -21.26 4.28
C LYS A 139 38.97 -20.96 2.82
N GLN A 140 38.61 -21.86 1.91
CA GLN A 140 38.93 -21.72 0.47
C GLN A 140 38.28 -20.47 -0.15
N LEU A 141 37.07 -20.11 0.30
CA LEU A 141 36.41 -18.86 -0.13
C LEU A 141 37.13 -17.61 0.39
N GLN A 142 37.65 -17.68 1.61
CA GLN A 142 38.37 -16.57 2.23
C GLN A 142 39.74 -16.34 1.57
N ASP A 143 40.43 -17.43 1.20
CA ASP A 143 41.71 -17.37 0.47
C ASP A 143 41.52 -16.76 -0.93
N LYS A 144 40.51 -17.22 -1.69
CA LYS A 144 40.14 -16.63 -2.99
C LYS A 144 39.80 -15.14 -2.90
N ARG A 145 39.11 -14.73 -1.83
CA ARG A 145 38.80 -13.31 -1.60
C ARG A 145 40.09 -12.49 -1.40
N ASN A 146 41.03 -12.99 -0.62
CA ASN A 146 42.30 -12.31 -0.36
C ASN A 146 43.15 -12.20 -1.64
N GLU A 147 43.16 -13.24 -2.48
CA GLU A 147 43.83 -13.20 -3.79
C GLU A 147 43.23 -12.15 -4.72
N LEU A 148 41.90 -12.08 -4.82
CA LEU A 148 41.22 -11.07 -5.63
C LEU A 148 41.50 -9.65 -5.14
N LEU A 149 41.47 -9.43 -3.82
CA LEU A 149 41.83 -8.12 -3.24
C LEU A 149 43.26 -7.71 -3.61
N LYS A 150 44.22 -8.63 -3.56
CA LYS A 150 45.61 -8.38 -3.99
C LYS A 150 45.68 -8.05 -5.48
N TYR A 151 44.97 -8.79 -6.33
CA TYR A 151 44.93 -8.55 -7.77
C TYR A 151 44.41 -7.14 -8.11
N TYR A 152 43.28 -6.75 -7.53
CA TYR A 152 42.70 -5.44 -7.77
C TYR A 152 43.52 -4.29 -7.16
N ALA A 153 44.14 -4.50 -5.99
CA ALA A 153 45.07 -3.53 -5.42
C ALA A 153 46.28 -3.27 -6.35
N LYS A 154 46.85 -4.34 -6.92
CA LYS A 154 47.96 -4.23 -7.88
C LYS A 154 47.53 -3.58 -9.20
N ARG A 155 46.33 -3.91 -9.70
CA ARG A 155 45.76 -3.28 -10.90
C ARG A 155 45.48 -1.80 -10.70
N ALA A 156 44.97 -1.40 -9.54
CA ALA A 156 44.75 0.00 -9.20
C ALA A 156 46.06 0.80 -9.15
N GLN A 157 47.15 0.19 -8.68
CA GLN A 157 48.49 0.81 -8.71
C GLN A 157 49.01 1.01 -10.14
N LEU A 158 48.75 0.07 -11.06
CA LEU A 158 49.15 0.16 -12.47
C LEU A 158 48.35 1.17 -13.30
N VAL A 159 47.12 1.49 -12.89
CA VAL A 159 46.29 2.51 -13.56
C VAL A 159 46.64 3.94 -13.07
N ASN A 160 47.24 4.05 -11.88
CA ASN A 160 47.66 5.32 -11.28
C ASN A 160 49.15 5.63 -11.47
N ALA A 161 49.89 4.81 -12.22
CA ALA A 161 51.29 5.00 -12.59
C ALA A 161 51.39 5.39 -14.06
#